data_AF-A0A917IZ08-F1
#
_entry.id   AF-A0A917IZ08-F1
#
_cell.length_a   1.000
_cell.length_b   1.000
_cell.length_c   1.000
_cell.angle_alpha   90.00
_cell.angle_beta   90.00
_cell.angle_gamma   90.00
#
_symmetry.space_group_name_H-M   'P 1'
#
loop_
_entity.id
_entity.type
_entity.pdbx_description
1 polymer ?
#
loop_
_entity_poly.entity_id
_entity_poly.type
_entity_poly.pdbx_seq_one_letter_code
_entity_poly.pdbx_strand_id
1 'polypeptide(L)'
;MIIDSHIPNKDFCSALEYLLTRLLRSSSLPECKGFWCDGVSAHLPDKYYQPSHVSFSKQLIFKAFSGKTGQEEYELILNLSSQAVLTYTRQAEMSEHLPDANAENTFDIDVDKRRMWLAI
;
A
#
# COMPACT_ATOMS: atom_id res chain seq x y z
N MET A 1 -6.01 -10.98 26.77
CA MET A 1 -4.68 -10.85 26.15
C MET A 1 -4.89 -10.02 24.90
N ILE A 2 -4.55 -8.74 24.94
CA ILE A 2 -4.68 -7.86 23.77
C ILE A 2 -3.57 -8.30 22.83
N ILE A 3 -3.95 -8.88 21.68
CA ILE A 3 -3.00 -9.09 20.60
C ILE A 3 -2.88 -7.70 19.99
N ASP A 4 -1.84 -6.96 20.35
CA ASP A 4 -1.53 -5.70 19.68
C ASP A 4 -1.21 -6.04 18.23
N SER A 5 -2.22 -5.93 17.37
CA SER A 5 -2.08 -6.16 15.93
C SER A 5 -1.15 -5.10 15.40
N HIS A 6 0.01 -5.50 14.87
CA HIS A 6 0.97 -4.60 14.22
C HIS A 6 0.50 -4.19 12.82
N ILE A 7 -0.73 -4.56 12.47
CA ILE A 7 -1.40 -4.17 11.24
C ILE A 7 -1.51 -2.64 11.22
N PRO A 8 -1.06 -1.98 10.14
CA PRO A 8 -1.23 -0.55 10.00
C PRO A 8 -2.68 -0.12 10.18
N ASN A 9 -2.85 0.99 10.90
CA ASN A 9 -4.15 1.46 11.34
C ASN A 9 -5.02 1.93 10.16
N LYS A 10 -6.28 2.23 10.47
CA LYS A 10 -7.26 2.69 9.47
C LYS A 10 -6.82 4.00 8.79
N ASP A 11 -6.19 4.91 9.52
CA ASP A 11 -5.77 6.21 9.00
C ASP A 11 -4.71 6.04 7.90
N PHE A 12 -3.73 5.16 8.12
CA PHE A 12 -2.73 4.81 7.10
C PHE A 12 -3.36 4.15 5.87
N CYS A 13 -4.32 3.24 6.07
CA CYS A 13 -5.05 2.61 4.96
C CYS A 13 -5.86 3.63 4.14
N SER A 14 -6.50 4.60 4.80
CA SER A 14 -7.22 5.70 4.14
C SER A 14 -6.27 6.65 3.40
N ALA A 15 -5.07 6.92 3.94
CA ALA A 15 -4.05 7.69 3.25
C ALA A 15 -3.56 6.98 1.98
N LEU A 16 -3.34 5.66 2.05
CA LEU A 16 -3.00 4.83 0.88
C LEU A 16 -4.11 4.83 -0.17
N GLU A 17 -5.37 4.67 0.22
CA GLU A 17 -6.52 4.72 -0.69
C GLU A 17 -6.56 6.03 -1.49
N TYR A 18 -6.42 7.17 -0.79
CA TYR A 18 -6.40 8.48 -1.42
C TYR A 18 -5.20 8.64 -2.38
N LEU A 19 -4.01 8.22 -1.95
CA LEU A 19 -2.80 8.25 -2.77
C LEU A 19 -2.95 7.39 -4.04
N LEU A 20 -3.40 6.13 -3.89
CA LEU A 20 -3.62 5.21 -5.01
C LEU A 20 -4.63 5.78 -6.00
N THR A 21 -5.73 6.36 -5.53
CA THR A 21 -6.70 7.01 -6.41
C THR A 21 -6.06 8.13 -7.23
N ARG A 22 -5.14 8.92 -6.66
CA ARG A 22 -4.42 9.96 -7.40
C ARG A 22 -3.44 9.36 -8.41
N LEU A 23 -2.65 8.37 -8.01
CA LEU A 23 -1.66 7.69 -8.86
C LEU A 23 -2.30 6.97 -10.06
N LEU A 24 -3.44 6.30 -9.83
CA LEU A 24 -4.17 5.61 -10.88
C LEU A 24 -4.77 6.60 -11.90
N ARG A 25 -5.27 7.75 -11.43
CA ARG A 25 -5.79 8.81 -12.32
C ARG A 25 -4.70 9.47 -13.15
N SER A 26 -3.47 9.56 -12.65
CA SER A 26 -2.32 10.12 -13.38
C SER A 26 -1.57 9.10 -14.23
N SER A 27 -1.93 7.81 -14.14
CA SER A 27 -1.30 6.75 -14.93
C SER A 27 -1.44 7.00 -16.43
N SER A 28 -0.35 6.79 -17.15
CA SER A 28 -0.31 6.84 -18.62
C SER A 28 -0.84 5.56 -19.28
N LEU A 29 -1.09 4.50 -18.49
CA LEU A 29 -1.61 3.23 -18.99
C LEU A 29 -3.09 3.36 -19.39
N PRO A 30 -3.45 3.07 -20.66
CA PRO A 30 -4.84 3.18 -21.12
C PRO A 30 -5.83 2.30 -20.32
N GLU A 31 -5.37 1.16 -19.81
CA GLU A 31 -6.15 0.20 -19.03
C GLU A 31 -6.63 0.81 -17.70
N CYS A 32 -5.78 1.64 -17.10
CA CYS A 32 -6.05 2.35 -15.85
C CYS A 32 -7.00 3.54 -16.03
N LYS A 33 -7.42 3.87 -17.26
CA LYS A 33 -8.32 5.00 -17.50
C LYS A 33 -9.65 4.80 -16.77
N GLY A 34 -9.93 5.72 -15.83
CA GLY A 34 -11.12 5.68 -14.98
C GLY A 34 -10.98 4.79 -13.75
N PHE A 35 -9.78 4.27 -13.46
CA PHE A 35 -9.52 3.56 -12.22
C PHE A 35 -9.52 4.51 -11.03
N TRP A 36 -9.95 3.97 -9.89
CA TRP A 36 -9.85 4.58 -8.57
C TRP A 36 -9.70 3.46 -7.54
N CYS A 37 -9.39 3.82 -6.30
CA CYS A 37 -9.29 2.90 -5.17
C CYS A 37 -10.38 3.25 -4.16
N ASP A 38 -11.17 2.25 -3.76
CA ASP A 38 -12.31 2.35 -2.82
C ASP A 38 -11.98 1.78 -1.44
N GLY A 39 -10.75 1.30 -1.25
CA GLY A 39 -10.29 0.85 0.05
C GLY A 39 -8.97 0.08 0.00
N VAL A 40 -8.25 0.12 1.12
CA VAL A 40 -7.06 -0.69 1.35
C VAL A 40 -7.23 -1.43 2.68
N SER A 41 -6.85 -2.71 2.70
CA SER A 41 -6.95 -3.54 3.90
C SER A 41 -5.80 -4.52 4.00
N ALA A 42 -5.41 -4.82 5.24
CA ALA A 42 -4.57 -5.99 5.51
C ALA A 42 -5.37 -7.26 5.22
N HIS A 43 -4.75 -8.20 4.52
CA HIS A 43 -5.40 -9.47 4.16
C HIS A 43 -4.55 -10.70 4.48
N LEU A 44 -3.29 -10.49 4.88
CA LEU A 44 -2.41 -11.57 5.33
C LEU A 44 -2.55 -11.80 6.83
N PRO A 45 -2.15 -12.97 7.34
CA PRO A 45 -2.07 -13.20 8.79
C PRO A 45 -1.11 -12.21 9.49
N ASP A 46 -1.40 -11.87 10.74
CA ASP A 46 -0.64 -10.90 11.57
C ASP A 46 0.88 -11.11 11.57
N LYS A 47 1.34 -12.36 11.47
CA LYS A 47 2.77 -12.71 11.43
C LYS A 47 3.54 -11.98 10.32
N TYR A 48 2.88 -11.61 9.23
CA TYR A 48 3.48 -10.89 8.10
C TYR A 48 3.61 -9.38 8.37
N TYR A 49 2.88 -8.85 9.36
CA TYR A 49 2.94 -7.46 9.80
C TYR A 49 3.79 -7.30 11.07
N GLN A 50 4.39 -8.37 11.58
CA GLN A 50 5.29 -8.28 12.74
C GLN A 50 6.57 -7.51 12.37
N PRO A 51 7.12 -6.68 13.27
CA PRO A 51 8.33 -5.89 13.02
C PRO A 51 9.51 -6.73 12.54
N SER A 52 9.67 -7.95 13.07
CA SER A 52 10.73 -8.87 12.67
C SER A 52 10.59 -9.34 11.22
N HIS A 53 9.35 -9.61 10.77
CA HIS A 53 9.08 -9.99 9.40
C HIS A 53 9.33 -8.82 8.46
N VAL A 54 8.76 -7.64 8.77
CA VAL A 54 8.87 -6.44 7.95
C VAL A 54 10.31 -5.93 7.87
N SER A 55 11.09 -6.06 8.95
CA SER A 55 12.51 -5.73 8.94
C SER A 55 13.32 -6.63 8.00
N PHE A 56 12.94 -7.91 7.89
CA PHE A 56 13.58 -8.87 7.00
C PHE A 56 13.13 -8.72 5.54
N SER A 57 11.82 -8.69 5.29
CA SER A 57 11.24 -8.62 3.94
C SER A 57 11.35 -7.23 3.32
N LYS A 58 11.39 -6.18 4.16
CA LYS A 58 11.26 -4.77 3.78
C LYS A 58 9.99 -4.47 2.99
N GLN A 59 8.93 -5.23 3.25
CA GLN A 59 7.67 -5.14 2.53
C GLN A 59 6.47 -5.19 3.47
N LEU A 60 5.44 -4.43 3.10
CA LEU A 60 4.09 -4.59 3.63
C LEU A 60 3.18 -4.93 2.45
N ILE A 61 2.34 -5.96 2.62
CA ILE A 61 1.46 -6.44 1.58
C ILE A 61 0.03 -6.19 2.01
N PHE A 62 -0.76 -5.56 1.15
CA PHE A 62 -2.16 -5.22 1.38
C PHE A 62 -3.02 -5.71 0.22
N LYS A 63 -4.33 -5.67 0.44
CA LYS A 63 -5.31 -5.77 -0.62
C LYS A 63 -5.86 -4.36 -0.87
N ALA A 64 -5.80 -3.92 -2.12
CA ALA A 64 -6.45 -2.70 -2.60
C ALA A 64 -7.69 -3.08 -3.41
N PHE A 65 -8.82 -2.44 -3.13
CA PHE A 65 -10.04 -2.57 -3.90
C PHE A 65 -10.05 -1.45 -4.94
N SER A 66 -9.68 -1.78 -6.17
CA SER A 66 -9.37 -0.78 -7.18
C SER A 66 -9.69 -1.27 -8.58
N GLY A 67 -10.16 -0.36 -9.41
CA GLY A 67 -10.50 -0.63 -10.80
C GLY A 67 -11.57 0.35 -11.26
N LYS A 68 -12.34 -0.01 -12.29
CA LYS A 68 -13.43 0.85 -12.79
C LYS A 68 -14.65 0.79 -11.89
N THR A 69 -14.90 -0.39 -11.33
CA THR A 69 -16.02 -0.59 -10.40
C THR A 69 -15.63 -0.31 -8.96
N GLY A 70 -14.32 -0.33 -8.66
CA GLY A 70 -13.79 -0.18 -7.30
C GLY A 70 -13.86 -1.47 -6.49
N GLN A 71 -14.40 -2.55 -7.06
CA GLN A 71 -14.59 -3.84 -6.38
C GLN A 71 -13.52 -4.87 -6.78
N GLU A 72 -12.71 -4.58 -7.79
CA GLU A 72 -11.66 -5.48 -8.22
C GLU A 72 -10.52 -5.51 -7.19
N GLU A 73 -10.04 -6.70 -6.84
CA GLU A 73 -9.01 -6.86 -5.82
C GLU A 73 -7.61 -6.89 -6.43
N TYR A 74 -6.72 -6.04 -5.92
CA TYR A 74 -5.31 -5.98 -6.28
C TYR A 74 -4.44 -6.28 -5.05
N GLU A 75 -3.37 -7.04 -5.26
CA GLU A 75 -2.30 -7.16 -4.27
C GLU A 75 -1.42 -5.90 -4.34
N LEU A 76 -1.42 -5.12 -3.27
CA LEU A 76 -0.61 -3.92 -3.12
C LEU A 76 0.64 -4.25 -2.31
N ILE A 77 1.81 -4.07 -2.91
CA ILE A 77 3.10 -4.32 -2.29
C ILE A 77 3.78 -2.98 -2.03
N LEU A 78 3.91 -2.62 -0.75
CA LEU A 78 4.71 -1.47 -0.34
C LEU A 78 6.15 -1.93 -0.17
N ASN A 79 7.07 -1.37 -0.95
CA ASN A 79 8.50 -1.59 -0.82
C ASN A 79 9.08 -0.50 0.09
N LEU A 80 9.48 -0.89 1.30
CA LEU A 80 9.92 0.04 2.33
C LEU A 80 11.41 0.36 2.20
N SER A 81 11.72 1.65 2.20
CA SER A 81 13.05 2.19 2.45
C SER A 81 13.53 1.81 3.85
N SER A 82 14.85 1.86 4.08
CA SER A 82 15.42 1.59 5.40
C SER A 82 14.82 2.51 6.48
N GLN A 83 14.47 3.75 6.13
CA GLN A 83 13.86 4.68 7.07
C GLN A 83 12.41 4.32 7.39
N ALA A 84 11.61 3.97 6.37
CA ALA A 84 10.24 3.48 6.57
C ALA A 84 10.20 2.20 7.42
N VAL A 85 11.14 1.27 7.22
CA VAL A 85 11.28 0.08 8.09
C VAL A 85 11.56 0.46 9.54
N LEU A 86 12.46 1.42 9.80
CA LEU A 86 12.76 1.88 11.15
C LEU A 86 11.53 2.53 11.81
N THR A 87 10.79 3.35 11.08
CA THR A 87 9.54 3.97 11.54
C THR A 87 8.51 2.90 11.91
N TYR A 88 8.30 1.93 11.02
CA TYR A 88 7.37 0.83 11.21
C TYR A 88 7.70 -0.01 12.44
N THR A 89 8.97 -0.43 12.57
CA THR A 89 9.43 -1.28 13.68
C THR A 89 9.36 -0.58 15.04
N ARG A 90 9.33 0.76 15.05
CA ARG A 90 9.09 1.60 16.24
C ARG A 90 7.61 1.88 16.47
N GLN A 91 6.71 1.36 15.63
CA GLN A 91 5.27 1.60 15.66
C GLN A 91 4.92 3.10 15.58
N ALA A 92 5.72 3.86 14.83
CA ALA A 92 5.48 5.27 14.57
C ALA A 92 4.56 5.45 13.34
N GLU A 93 4.16 6.70 13.10
CA GLU A 93 3.29 7.08 11.98
C GLU A 93 4.00 6.83 10.63
N MET A 94 3.36 6.10 9.72
CA MET A 94 3.92 5.66 8.44
C MET A 94 3.51 6.53 7.25
N SER A 95 2.42 7.28 7.34
CA SER A 95 1.93 8.22 6.32
C SER A 95 2.96 9.28 5.96
N GLU A 96 3.87 9.65 6.87
CA GLU A 96 5.01 10.54 6.57
C GLU A 96 5.96 10.01 5.48
N HIS A 97 5.97 8.69 5.23
CA HIS A 97 6.80 8.06 4.19
C HIS A 97 6.04 7.88 2.87
N LEU A 98 4.76 8.24 2.81
CA LEU A 98 4.01 8.14 1.56
C LEU A 98 4.53 9.18 0.54
N PRO A 99 4.79 8.78 -0.71
CA PRO A 99 5.25 9.69 -1.73
C PRO A 99 4.14 10.68 -2.12
N ASP A 100 4.54 11.83 -2.67
CA ASP A 100 3.59 12.67 -3.39
C ASP A 100 3.12 11.90 -4.65
N ALA A 101 1.84 12.04 -5.00
CA ALA A 101 1.27 11.38 -6.18
C ALA A 101 1.88 11.86 -7.51
N ASN A 102 2.69 12.93 -7.48
CA ASN A 102 3.45 13.43 -8.63
C ASN A 102 4.90 12.89 -8.67
N ALA A 103 5.32 12.11 -7.66
CA ALA A 103 6.68 11.58 -7.61
C ALA A 103 6.86 10.47 -8.65
N GLU A 104 7.75 10.71 -9.61
CA GLU A 104 8.05 9.75 -10.68
C GLU A 104 8.63 8.44 -10.12
N ASN A 105 8.32 7.33 -10.80
CA ASN A 105 8.87 5.99 -10.51
C ASN A 105 8.58 5.43 -9.11
N THR A 106 7.60 5.99 -8.39
CA THR A 106 7.19 5.49 -7.07
C THR A 106 6.10 4.43 -7.14
N PHE A 107 5.34 4.38 -8.24
CA PHE A 107 4.19 3.51 -8.42
C PHE A 107 4.25 2.75 -9.73
N ASP A 108 3.91 1.46 -9.67
CA ASP A 108 3.75 0.59 -10.83
C ASP A 108 2.53 -0.32 -10.67
N ILE A 109 1.94 -0.75 -11.79
CA ILE A 109 0.74 -1.58 -11.82
C ILE A 109 0.77 -2.58 -12.98
N ASP A 110 0.50 -3.84 -12.66
CA ASP A 110 0.22 -4.91 -13.61
C ASP A 110 -1.28 -5.25 -13.50
N VAL A 111 -2.06 -4.74 -14.45
CA VAL A 111 -3.53 -4.89 -14.48
C VAL A 111 -3.95 -6.35 -14.67
N ASP A 112 -3.22 -7.10 -15.49
CA ASP A 112 -3.54 -8.49 -15.80
C ASP A 112 -3.25 -9.41 -14.61
N LYS A 113 -2.13 -9.18 -13.92
CA LYS A 113 -1.79 -9.92 -12.69
C LYS A 113 -2.45 -9.39 -11.43
N ARG A 114 -3.19 -8.28 -11.53
CA ARG A 114 -3.82 -7.57 -10.42
C ARG A 114 -2.84 -7.26 -9.29
N ARG A 115 -1.72 -6.64 -9.64
CA ARG A 115 -0.66 -6.27 -8.70
C ARG A 115 -0.28 -4.82 -8.84
N MET A 116 -0.01 -4.19 -7.69
CA MET A 116 0.49 -2.83 -7.60
C MET A 116 1.72 -2.81 -6.72
N TRP A 117 2.69 -1.97 -7.06
CA TRP A 117 3.88 -1.73 -6.27
C TRP A 117 3.98 -0.24 -5.95
N LEU A 118 4.28 0.07 -4.70
CA LEU A 118 4.52 1.43 -4.23
C LEU A 118 5.81 1.48 -3.43
N ALA A 119 6.74 2.36 -3.80
CA ALA A 119 7.97 2.60 -3.02
C ALA A 119 7.71 3.69 -1.97
N ILE A 120 7.99 3.40 -0.69
CA ILE A 120 7.81 4.30 0.47
C ILE A 120 9.03 4.27 1.39
#